data_AF-A0A1G6N5Y8-F1
#
_entry.id   AF-A0A1G6N5Y8-F1
#
_cell.length_a   1.000
_cell.length_b   1.000
_cell.length_c   1.000
_cell.angle_alpha   90.00
_cell.angle_beta   90.00
_cell.angle_gamma   90.00
#
_symmetry.space_group_name_H-M   'P 1'
#
loop_
_entity.id
_entity.type
_entity.pdbx_description
1 polymer ?
#
loop_
_entity_poly.entity_id
_entity_poly.type
_entity_poly.pdbx_seq_one_letter_code
_entity_poly.pdbx_strand_id
1 'polypeptide(L)'
;MFEREKKYLINDYDGYLKLKKNYIRKSLLIQWYKYNGERIRRVKSYSGVETWVKTTKKYISAEIRHEQEEVIRKPNLEELNNLEVVAKIRYFILDDPEIVIDRLLNPFRLIKYKLPFDKIKYLLEIEEKSNKIEDLNKYLKSYLKDDFKYLKQIDKENVFSNRDFAGTFEDKAEKLIIYCEDDFNG
;
A
#
# COMPACT_ATOMS: atom_id res chain seq x y z
N MET A 1 -9.85 -14.74 -7.42
CA MET A 1 -10.75 -13.57 -7.46
C MET A 1 -10.28 -12.63 -8.55
N PHE A 2 -11.18 -11.99 -9.30
CA PHE A 2 -10.83 -10.93 -10.25
C PHE A 2 -10.90 -9.58 -9.54
N GLU A 3 -9.90 -8.74 -9.74
CA GLU A 3 -9.74 -7.47 -9.07
C GLU A 3 -9.34 -6.43 -10.12
N ARG A 4 -9.98 -5.25 -10.10
CA ARG A 4 -9.59 -4.09 -10.91
C ARG A 4 -9.12 -2.99 -9.95
N GLU A 5 -7.94 -2.44 -10.21
CA GLU A 5 -7.30 -1.44 -9.36
C GLU A 5 -6.91 -0.22 -10.23
N LYS A 6 -7.04 0.99 -9.68
CA LYS A 6 -6.45 2.23 -10.21
C LYS A 6 -5.69 2.94 -9.09
N LYS A 7 -4.55 3.55 -9.42
CA LYS A 7 -3.63 4.21 -8.51
C LYS A 7 -3.30 5.64 -8.97
N TYR A 8 -3.19 6.52 -7.99
CA TYR A 8 -2.95 7.94 -8.18
C TYR A 8 -1.85 8.42 -7.23
N LEU A 9 -0.97 9.28 -7.72
CA LEU A 9 -0.13 10.10 -6.87
C LEU A 9 -0.96 11.23 -6.26
N ILE A 10 -0.71 11.54 -4.99
CA ILE A 10 -1.22 12.74 -4.36
C ILE A 10 -0.12 13.79 -4.42
N ASN A 11 -0.38 14.88 -5.14
CA ASN A 11 0.66 15.82 -5.60
C ASN A 11 1.41 16.55 -4.48
N ASP A 12 0.77 16.74 -3.33
CA ASP A 12 1.34 17.50 -2.22
C ASP A 12 0.76 17.07 -0.86
N TYR A 13 1.37 17.60 0.21
CA TYR A 13 0.98 17.28 1.59
C TYR A 13 -0.42 17.78 1.95
N ASP A 14 -0.85 18.93 1.41
CA ASP A 14 -2.16 19.50 1.70
C ASP A 14 -3.29 18.66 1.09
N GLY A 15 -3.09 18.18 -0.14
CA GLY A 15 -3.95 17.21 -0.80
C GLY A 15 -4.06 15.92 0.01
N TYR A 16 -2.93 15.41 0.52
CA TYR A 16 -2.92 14.25 1.40
C TYR A 16 -3.73 14.49 2.68
N LEU A 17 -3.55 15.64 3.35
CA LEU A 17 -4.30 15.98 4.56
C LEU A 17 -5.81 16.11 4.29
N LYS A 18 -6.20 16.73 3.18
CA LYS A 18 -7.61 16.89 2.79
C LYS A 18 -8.27 15.56 2.49
N LEU A 19 -7.65 14.74 1.64
CA LEU A 19 -8.20 13.46 1.22
C LEU A 19 -8.29 12.46 2.38
N LYS A 20 -7.28 12.43 3.27
CA LYS A 20 -7.27 11.48 4.40
C LYS A 20 -8.23 11.84 5.52
N LYS A 21 -8.74 13.07 5.60
CA LYS A 21 -9.48 13.62 6.75
C LYS A 21 -10.62 12.71 7.23
N ASN A 22 -11.32 12.06 6.30
CA ASN A 22 -12.53 11.29 6.59
C ASN A 22 -12.28 9.77 6.59
N TYR A 23 -11.06 9.33 6.90
CA TYR A 23 -10.78 7.90 6.97
C TYR A 23 -11.66 7.23 8.05
N ILE A 24 -12.17 6.04 7.74
CA ILE A 24 -13.02 5.25 8.64
C ILE A 24 -12.20 4.28 9.49
N ARG A 25 -11.04 3.83 8.99
CA ARG A 25 -10.07 3.01 9.72
C ARG A 25 -8.66 3.22 9.18
N LYS A 26 -7.65 2.95 10.00
CA LYS A 26 -6.24 2.94 9.57
C LYS A 26 -5.54 1.66 10.00
N SER A 27 -4.55 1.26 9.22
CA SER A 27 -3.69 0.10 9.51
C SER A 27 -2.24 0.39 9.15
N LEU A 28 -1.30 -0.16 9.92
CA LEU A 28 0.11 -0.24 9.56
C LEU A 28 0.35 -1.50 8.75
N LEU A 29 0.99 -1.36 7.60
CA LEU A 29 1.34 -2.45 6.70
C LEU A 29 2.86 -2.45 6.48
N ILE A 30 3.49 -3.61 6.70
CA ILE A 30 4.89 -3.85 6.34
C ILE A 30 4.93 -5.09 5.44
N GLN A 31 5.48 -4.93 4.24
CA GLN A 31 5.38 -5.90 3.15
C GLN A 31 6.78 -6.25 2.64
N TRP A 32 7.19 -7.50 2.78
CA TRP A 32 8.44 -8.03 2.24
C TRP A 32 8.19 -8.85 0.99
N TYR A 33 9.08 -8.73 0.00
CA TYR A 33 8.98 -9.36 -1.30
C TYR A 33 10.10 -10.40 -1.47
N LYS A 34 9.70 -11.64 -1.74
CA LYS A 34 10.62 -12.72 -2.13
C LYS A 34 10.89 -12.65 -3.64
N TYR A 35 12.04 -13.18 -4.06
CA TYR A 35 12.45 -13.21 -5.46
C TYR A 35 11.43 -13.91 -6.39
N ASN A 36 10.79 -14.97 -5.90
CA ASN A 36 9.75 -15.71 -6.61
C ASN A 36 8.42 -14.94 -6.78
N GLY A 37 8.33 -13.71 -6.27
CA GLY A 37 7.13 -12.86 -6.34
C GLY A 37 6.13 -13.08 -5.21
N GLU A 38 6.43 -13.98 -4.26
CA GLU A 38 5.64 -14.08 -3.03
C GLU A 38 5.83 -12.82 -2.18
N ARG A 39 4.75 -12.39 -1.53
CA ARG A 39 4.75 -11.27 -0.58
C ARG A 39 4.38 -11.79 0.80
N ILE A 40 5.19 -11.45 1.81
CA ILE A 40 4.83 -11.61 3.22
C ILE A 40 4.43 -10.23 3.74
N ARG A 41 3.22 -10.10 4.28
CA ARG A 41 2.69 -8.84 4.79
C ARG A 41 2.31 -8.98 6.25
N ARG A 42 2.82 -8.09 7.08
CA ARG A 42 2.29 -7.81 8.41
C ARG A 42 1.25 -6.69 8.30
N VAL A 43 0.10 -6.88 8.94
CA VAL A 43 -0.95 -5.86 9.08
C VAL A 43 -1.23 -5.67 10.56
N LYS A 44 -1.18 -4.43 11.05
CA LYS A 44 -1.60 -4.05 12.41
C LYS A 44 -2.71 -3.02 12.31
N SER A 45 -3.91 -3.34 12.78
CA SER A 45 -5.02 -2.39 12.84
C SER A 45 -4.81 -1.38 13.97
N TYR A 46 -5.54 -0.27 13.92
CA TYR A 46 -5.56 0.69 15.04
C TYR A 46 -6.07 0.09 16.35
N SER A 47 -6.96 -0.92 16.28
CA SER A 47 -7.43 -1.67 17.46
C SER A 47 -6.39 -2.62 18.04
N GLY A 48 -5.17 -2.68 17.48
CA GLY A 48 -4.08 -3.54 17.95
C GLY A 48 -4.11 -4.97 17.42
N VAL A 49 -5.09 -5.33 16.57
CA VAL A 49 -5.15 -6.66 15.94
C VAL A 49 -4.03 -6.77 14.92
N GLU A 50 -3.21 -7.81 15.06
CA GLU A 50 -2.11 -8.12 14.17
C GLU A 50 -2.38 -9.39 13.37
N THR A 51 -2.14 -9.34 12.07
CA THR A 51 -2.18 -10.51 11.19
C THR A 51 -0.95 -10.56 10.28
N TRP A 52 -0.51 -11.78 9.97
CA TRP A 52 0.50 -12.06 8.97
C TRP A 52 -0.15 -12.76 7.80
N VAL A 53 0.10 -12.26 6.60
CA VAL A 53 -0.53 -12.75 5.37
C VAL A 53 0.56 -13.05 4.36
N LYS A 54 0.55 -14.26 3.83
CA LYS A 54 1.31 -14.62 2.64
C LYS A 54 0.43 -14.43 1.41
N THR A 55 0.95 -13.76 0.40
CA THR A 55 0.27 -13.57 -0.88
C THR A 55 1.11 -14.08 -2.03
N THR A 56 0.49 -14.84 -2.93
CA THR A 56 1.06 -15.19 -4.23
C THR A 56 0.20 -14.58 -5.32
N LYS A 57 0.83 -13.83 -6.23
CA LYS A 57 0.14 -13.17 -7.35
C LYS A 57 0.48 -13.84 -8.67
N LYS A 58 -0.54 -14.12 -9.48
CA LYS A 58 -0.39 -14.54 -10.88
C LYS A 58 -1.06 -13.51 -11.78
N TYR A 59 -0.26 -12.75 -12.53
CA TYR A 59 -0.77 -11.69 -13.41
C TYR A 59 -1.42 -12.28 -14.67
N ILE A 60 -2.56 -11.73 -15.06
CA ILE A 60 -3.26 -12.03 -16.33
C ILE A 60 -3.05 -10.85 -17.30
N SER A 61 -3.13 -9.62 -16.79
CA SER A 61 -2.76 -8.37 -17.49
C SER A 61 -2.20 -7.35 -16.48
N ALA A 62 -1.86 -6.12 -16.93
CA ALA A 62 -1.41 -5.05 -16.04
C ALA A 62 -2.46 -4.63 -15.00
N GLU A 63 -3.75 -4.72 -15.36
CA GLU A 63 -4.87 -4.30 -14.51
C GLU A 63 -5.62 -5.48 -13.87
N ILE A 64 -5.35 -6.72 -14.30
CA ILE A 64 -6.06 -7.92 -13.86
C ILE A 64 -5.08 -8.97 -13.35
N ARG A 65 -5.29 -9.42 -12.11
CA ARG A 65 -4.45 -10.41 -11.43
C ARG A 65 -5.28 -11.42 -10.66
N HIS A 66 -4.76 -12.64 -10.53
CA HIS A 66 -5.25 -13.64 -9.59
C HIS A 66 -4.39 -13.61 -8.33
N GLU A 67 -4.99 -13.27 -7.19
CA GLU A 67 -4.32 -13.33 -5.89
C GLU A 67 -4.79 -14.53 -5.08
N GLN A 68 -3.85 -15.20 -4.44
CA GLN A 68 -4.11 -16.16 -3.35
C GLN A 68 -3.51 -15.57 -2.08
N GLU A 69 -4.33 -15.40 -1.05
CA GLU A 69 -3.91 -14.93 0.27
C GLU A 69 -4.15 -16.01 1.32
N GLU A 70 -3.16 -16.21 2.19
CA GLU A 70 -3.19 -17.15 3.31
C GLU A 70 -2.76 -16.42 4.58
N VAL A 71 -3.56 -16.53 5.65
CA VAL A 71 -3.14 -16.06 6.97
C VAL A 71 -2.15 -17.07 7.55
N ILE A 72 -0.95 -16.60 7.87
CA ILE A 72 0.14 -17.42 8.39
C ILE A 72 0.46 -17.05 9.84
N ARG A 73 1.20 -17.92 10.52
CA ARG A 73 1.86 -17.56 11.79
C ARG A 73 2.96 -16.53 11.52
N LYS A 74 3.33 -15.77 12.56
CA LYS A 74 4.50 -14.87 12.51
C LYS A 74 5.73 -15.65 12.02
N PRO A 75 6.36 -15.24 10.90
CA PRO A 75 7.55 -15.91 10.38
C PRO A 75 8.78 -15.60 11.24
N ASN A 76 9.87 -16.32 11.00
CA ASN A 76 11.18 -15.91 11.53
C ASN A 76 11.58 -14.58 10.87
N LEU A 77 11.82 -13.54 11.68
CA LEU A 77 12.14 -12.20 11.18
C LEU A 77 13.53 -12.14 10.52
N GLU A 78 14.45 -13.03 10.89
CA GLU A 78 15.78 -13.08 10.27
C GLU A 78 15.71 -13.40 8.77
N GLU A 79 14.74 -14.22 8.36
CA GLU A 79 14.48 -14.55 6.96
C GLU A 79 14.03 -13.34 6.13
N LEU A 80 13.59 -12.26 6.79
CA LEU A 80 13.09 -11.05 6.15
C LEU A 80 14.16 -9.96 5.98
N ASN A 81 15.31 -10.07 6.66
CA ASN A 81 16.34 -9.01 6.70
C ASN A 81 16.89 -8.61 5.32
N ASN A 82 16.96 -9.57 4.39
CA ASN A 82 17.55 -9.36 3.06
C ASN A 82 16.50 -9.24 1.95
N LEU A 83 15.22 -9.13 2.31
CA LEU A 83 14.14 -8.99 1.34
C LEU A 83 13.86 -7.51 1.09
N GLU A 84 13.43 -7.20 -0.14
CA GLU A 84 12.92 -5.87 -0.45
C GLU A 84 11.63 -5.63 0.33
N VAL A 85 11.45 -4.40 0.83
CA VAL A 85 10.37 -4.05 1.74
C VAL A 85 9.68 -2.76 1.33
N VAL A 86 8.39 -2.70 1.66
CA VAL A 86 7.58 -1.48 1.68
C VAL A 86 6.87 -1.39 3.02
N ALA A 87 7.02 -0.26 3.70
CA ALA A 87 6.28 0.06 4.92
C ALA A 87 5.34 1.24 4.66
N LYS A 88 4.10 1.16 5.15
CA LYS A 88 3.10 2.20 4.93
C LYS A 88 2.00 2.21 6.00
N ILE A 89 1.42 3.38 6.21
CA ILE A 89 0.13 3.51 6.89
C ILE A 89 -0.94 3.64 5.82
N ARG A 90 -1.93 2.75 5.88
CA ARG A 90 -3.10 2.75 5.00
C ARG A 90 -4.29 3.34 5.74
N TYR A 91 -4.90 4.36 5.14
CA TYR A 91 -6.14 4.98 5.58
C TYR A 91 -7.26 4.54 4.64
N PHE A 92 -8.29 3.91 5.18
CA PHE A 92 -9.44 3.45 4.41
C PHE A 92 -10.51 4.55 4.41
N ILE A 93 -10.96 4.93 3.22
CA ILE A 93 -11.96 5.99 3.01
C ILE A 93 -13.34 5.37 2.72
N LEU A 94 -13.35 4.30 1.92
CA LEU A 94 -14.55 3.55 1.53
C LEU A 94 -14.17 2.07 1.40
N ASP A 95 -15.09 1.14 1.74
CA ASP A 95 -14.80 -0.31 1.71
C ASP A 95 -15.27 -1.02 0.41
N ASP A 96 -16.32 -0.55 -0.28
CA ASP A 96 -16.77 -1.09 -1.58
C ASP A 96 -17.38 0.03 -2.48
N PRO A 97 -16.70 0.45 -3.57
CA PRO A 97 -15.34 0.06 -3.93
C PRO A 97 -14.36 0.48 -2.82
N GLU A 98 -13.31 -0.31 -2.64
CA GLU A 98 -12.29 0.03 -1.64
C GLU A 98 -11.54 1.27 -2.13
N ILE A 99 -11.58 2.36 -1.38
CA ILE A 99 -10.78 3.57 -1.62
C ILE A 99 -9.85 3.74 -0.43
N VAL A 100 -8.54 3.75 -0.69
CA VAL A 100 -7.53 3.89 0.34
C VAL A 100 -6.49 4.94 -0.01
N ILE A 101 -5.91 5.53 1.02
CA ILE A 101 -4.77 6.42 0.94
C ILE A 101 -3.61 5.78 1.68
N ASP A 102 -2.50 5.61 1.00
CA ASP A 102 -1.26 5.09 1.57
C ASP A 102 -0.27 6.24 1.82
N ARG A 103 0.23 6.32 3.05
CA ARG A 103 1.42 7.08 3.41
C ARG A 103 2.58 6.11 3.55
N LEU A 104 3.53 6.12 2.61
CA LEU A 104 4.74 5.33 2.78
C LEU A 104 5.58 5.83 3.96
N LEU A 105 6.27 4.91 4.62
CA LEU A 105 7.16 5.16 5.75
C LEU A 105 8.61 4.97 5.31
N ASN A 106 9.52 5.76 5.89
CA ASN A 106 10.95 5.58 5.74
C ASN A 106 11.67 5.96 7.04
N PRO A 107 11.50 5.16 8.11
CA PRO A 107 12.05 5.49 9.41
C PRO A 107 13.56 5.67 9.31
N PHE A 108 14.05 6.82 9.80
CA PHE A 108 15.47 7.19 9.77
C PHE A 108 16.13 7.12 8.38
N ARG A 109 15.35 7.14 7.28
CA ARG A 109 15.85 6.98 5.89
C ARG A 109 16.61 5.67 5.64
N LEU A 110 16.27 4.62 6.40
CA LEU A 110 16.92 3.30 6.35
C LEU A 110 16.33 2.38 5.27
N ILE A 111 15.21 2.72 4.65
CA ILE A 111 14.70 2.01 3.47
C ILE A 111 15.20 2.73 2.21
N LYS A 112 16.01 2.04 1.42
CA LYS A 112 16.49 2.50 0.11
C LYS A 112 15.50 2.08 -0.98
N TYR A 113 14.39 2.81 -1.04
CA TYR A 113 13.41 2.64 -2.12
C TYR A 113 14.05 2.89 -3.50
N LYS A 114 13.62 2.12 -4.51
CA LYS A 114 14.11 2.25 -5.90
C LYS A 114 13.67 3.55 -6.56
N LEU A 115 12.57 4.14 -6.08
CA LEU A 115 12.11 5.46 -6.49
C LEU A 115 12.39 6.51 -5.40
N PRO A 116 12.62 7.78 -5.76
CA PRO A 116 12.78 8.86 -4.79
C PRO A 116 11.58 8.92 -3.84
N PHE A 117 11.82 8.82 -2.53
CA PHE A 117 10.77 8.68 -1.52
C PHE A 117 9.70 9.79 -1.61
N ASP A 118 10.11 11.04 -1.81
CA ASP A 118 9.18 12.18 -1.91
C ASP A 118 8.25 12.10 -3.13
N LYS A 119 8.60 11.30 -4.15
CA LYS A 119 7.76 11.07 -5.34
C LYS A 119 6.75 9.92 -5.17
N ILE A 120 6.89 9.10 -4.13
CA ILE A 120 6.05 7.93 -3.87
C ILE A 120 5.38 7.96 -2.49
N LYS A 121 5.55 9.05 -1.75
CA LYS A 121 5.18 9.14 -0.33
C LYS A 121 3.68 9.01 -0.08
N TYR A 122 2.85 9.53 -0.98
CA TYR A 122 1.41 9.60 -0.84
C TYR A 122 0.72 9.05 -2.09
N LEU A 123 -0.02 7.95 -1.91
CA LEU A 123 -0.71 7.25 -2.98
C LEU A 123 -2.19 7.12 -2.62
N LEU A 124 -3.07 7.19 -3.62
CA LEU A 124 -4.46 6.78 -3.50
C LEU A 124 -4.69 5.56 -4.40
N GLU A 125 -5.35 4.55 -3.87
CA GLU A 125 -5.78 3.36 -4.63
C GLU A 125 -7.32 3.26 -4.56
N ILE A 126 -7.95 2.96 -5.70
CA ILE A 126 -9.35 2.52 -5.76
C ILE A 126 -9.39 1.11 -6.35
N GLU A 127 -10.04 0.18 -5.66
CA GLU A 127 -10.10 -1.23 -6.00
C GLU A 127 -11.55 -1.74 -5.95
N GLU A 128 -11.94 -2.57 -6.91
CA GLU A 128 -13.23 -3.23 -6.91
C GLU A 128 -13.10 -4.73 -7.21
N LYS A 129 -13.81 -5.53 -6.41
CA LYS A 129 -13.88 -7.01 -6.53
C LYS A 129 -15.18 -7.51 -7.14
N SER A 130 -16.22 -6.66 -7.18
CA SER A 130 -17.58 -7.04 -7.58
C SER A 130 -17.90 -6.77 -9.06
N ASN A 131 -17.03 -6.06 -9.79
CA ASN A 131 -17.20 -5.68 -11.21
C ASN A 131 -18.52 -4.96 -11.52
N LYS A 132 -19.07 -4.19 -10.58
CA LYS A 132 -20.33 -3.43 -10.75
C LYS A 132 -20.09 -2.03 -11.30
N ILE A 133 -18.92 -1.44 -11.05
CA ILE A 133 -18.55 -0.11 -11.54
C ILE A 133 -18.07 -0.25 -12.97
N GLU A 134 -18.62 0.52 -13.90
CA GLU A 134 -18.14 0.47 -15.29
C GLU A 134 -16.72 1.06 -15.41
N ASP A 135 -16.51 2.25 -14.83
CA ASP A 135 -15.26 3.01 -14.87
C ASP A 135 -14.88 3.54 -13.48
N LEU A 136 -13.80 2.99 -12.90
CA LEU A 136 -13.29 3.37 -11.58
C LEU A 136 -12.81 4.82 -11.53
N ASN A 137 -12.25 5.37 -12.62
CA ASN A 137 -11.77 6.74 -12.68
C ASN A 137 -12.94 7.72 -12.67
N LYS A 138 -13.98 7.44 -13.47
CA LYS A 138 -15.22 8.23 -13.48
C LYS A 138 -15.92 8.20 -12.12
N TYR A 139 -15.97 7.03 -11.49
CA TYR A 139 -16.51 6.88 -10.13
C TYR A 139 -15.73 7.73 -9.13
N LEU A 140 -14.40 7.58 -9.10
CA LEU A 140 -13.54 8.29 -8.15
C LEU A 140 -13.64 9.81 -8.31
N LYS A 141 -13.69 10.30 -9.56
CA LYS A 141 -13.87 11.73 -9.85
C LYS A 141 -15.22 12.26 -9.32
N SER A 142 -16.29 11.48 -9.48
CA SER A 142 -17.61 11.83 -8.93
C SER A 142 -17.61 11.84 -7.40
N TYR A 143 -16.97 10.85 -6.79
CA TYR A 143 -16.88 10.69 -5.34
C TYR A 143 -16.10 11.82 -4.68
N LEU A 144 -14.90 12.14 -5.20
CA LEU A 144 -14.01 13.16 -4.63
C LEU A 144 -14.38 14.59 -5.04
N LYS A 145 -15.16 14.79 -6.10
CA LYS A 145 -15.54 16.10 -6.63
C LYS A 145 -14.32 17.01 -6.81
N ASP A 146 -14.29 18.18 -6.15
CA ASP A 146 -13.21 19.16 -6.24
C ASP A 146 -11.88 18.64 -5.69
N ASP A 147 -11.89 17.65 -4.80
CA ASP A 147 -10.66 17.07 -4.25
C ASP A 147 -9.94 16.15 -5.25
N PHE A 148 -10.60 15.76 -6.35
CA PHE A 148 -9.95 15.00 -7.42
C PHE A 148 -8.75 15.75 -8.04
N LYS A 149 -8.72 17.08 -7.95
CA LYS A 149 -7.61 17.91 -8.48
C LYS A 149 -6.25 17.64 -7.81
N TYR A 150 -6.23 17.03 -6.63
CA TYR A 150 -4.99 16.67 -5.94
C TYR A 150 -4.35 15.38 -6.50
N LEU A 151 -5.06 14.67 -7.37
CA LEU A 151 -4.65 13.37 -7.89
C LEU A 151 -3.98 13.50 -9.26
N LYS A 152 -2.89 12.76 -9.45
CA LYS A 152 -2.28 12.50 -10.75
C LYS A 152 -2.30 10.99 -11.01
N GLN A 153 -3.03 10.57 -12.05
CA GLN A 153 -3.13 9.17 -12.43
C GLN A 153 -1.76 8.62 -12.87
N ILE A 154 -1.41 7.41 -12.42
CA ILE A 154 -0.10 6.78 -12.67
C ILE A 154 -0.19 5.34 -13.20
N ASP A 155 -1.39 4.86 -13.54
CA ASP A 155 -1.64 3.45 -13.91
C ASP A 155 -0.92 2.97 -15.17
N LYS A 156 -0.49 3.90 -16.03
CA LYS A 156 0.26 3.58 -17.27
C LYS A 156 1.76 3.45 -17.03
N GLU A 157 2.23 3.83 -15.84
CA GLU A 157 3.61 3.77 -15.44
C GLU A 157 3.77 2.55 -14.51
N ASN A 158 4.14 1.40 -15.08
CA ASN A 158 4.36 0.13 -14.34
C ASN A 158 5.29 0.27 -13.11
N VAL A 159 5.99 1.39 -12.93
CA VAL A 159 6.93 1.65 -11.84
C VAL A 159 6.30 1.95 -10.47
N PHE A 160 4.97 2.11 -10.38
CA PHE A 160 4.28 2.42 -9.11
C PHE A 160 3.57 1.24 -8.44
N SER A 161 3.82 0.01 -8.89
CA SER A 161 3.47 -1.15 -8.07
C SER A 161 4.37 -1.20 -6.84
N ASN A 162 3.85 -1.66 -5.69
CA ASN A 162 4.65 -1.71 -4.46
C ASN A 162 5.95 -2.52 -4.64
N ARG A 163 5.94 -3.55 -5.50
CA ARG A 163 7.14 -4.35 -5.78
C ARG A 163 8.20 -3.56 -6.54
N ASP A 164 7.78 -2.68 -7.45
CA ASP A 164 8.69 -1.98 -8.35
C ASP A 164 9.45 -0.86 -7.65
N PHE A 165 8.86 -0.27 -6.61
CA PHE A 165 9.56 0.71 -5.77
C PHE A 165 10.11 0.15 -4.46
N ALA A 166 9.82 -1.11 -4.11
CA ALA A 166 10.31 -1.74 -2.89
C ALA A 166 11.84 -1.59 -2.75
N GLY A 167 12.30 -1.35 -1.53
CA GLY A 167 13.68 -1.02 -1.23
C GLY A 167 14.34 -2.02 -0.30
N THR A 168 15.67 -2.01 -0.25
CA THR A 168 16.40 -2.72 0.81
C THR A 168 16.33 -1.94 2.12
N PHE A 169 16.29 -2.64 3.24
CA PHE A 169 16.35 -2.03 4.57
C PHE A 169 17.73 -2.28 5.20
N GLU A 170 18.36 -1.23 5.71
CA GLU A 170 19.75 -1.28 6.19
C GLU A 170 19.90 -1.69 7.68
N ASP A 171 18.95 -2.45 8.21
CA ASP A 171 18.96 -2.96 9.60
C ASP A 171 18.09 -4.24 9.68
N LYS A 172 17.86 -4.77 10.89
CA LYS A 172 17.05 -5.98 11.11
C LYS A 172 15.56 -5.71 10.95
N ALA A 173 14.81 -6.64 10.37
CA ALA A 173 13.36 -6.55 10.18
C ALA A 173 12.60 -6.26 11.49
N GLU A 174 13.11 -6.74 12.63
CA GLU A 174 12.56 -6.41 13.96
C GLU A 174 12.62 -4.91 14.27
N LYS A 175 13.74 -4.24 13.96
CA LYS A 175 13.90 -2.79 14.13
C LYS A 175 12.96 -2.02 13.22
N LEU A 176 12.79 -2.47 11.97
CA LEU A 176 11.81 -1.86 11.07
C LEU A 176 10.40 -1.88 11.67
N ILE A 177 9.99 -3.01 12.25
CA ILE A 177 8.67 -3.14 12.91
C ILE A 177 8.54 -2.11 14.03
N ILE A 178 9.52 -2.01 14.93
CA ILE A 178 9.51 -1.06 16.05
C ILE A 178 9.37 0.38 15.53
N TYR A 179 10.24 0.79 14.61
CA TYR A 179 10.24 2.16 14.11
C TYR A 179 8.94 2.53 13.38
N CYS A 180 8.35 1.59 12.64
CA CYS A 180 7.08 1.81 11.96
C CYS A 180 5.89 1.89 12.92
N GLU A 181 5.97 1.22 14.07
CA GLU A 181 4.93 1.27 15.09
C GLU A 181 4.94 2.59 15.86
N ASP A 182 6.12 3.13 16.17
CA ASP A 182 6.25 4.46 16.76
C ASP A 182 5.57 5.52 15.86
N ASP A 183 5.85 5.46 14.55
CA ASP A 183 5.23 6.33 13.52
C ASP A 183 3.71 6.12 13.34
N PHE A 184 3.18 4.96 13.71
CA PHE A 184 1.76 4.63 13.58
C PHE A 184 0.94 5.08 14.80
N ASN A 185 1.57 5.05 15.98
CA ASN A 185 0.99 5.43 17.25
C ASN A 185 1.08 6.93 17.53
N GLY A 186 2.07 7.63 16.95
CA GLY A 186 2.14 9.10 16.91
C GLY A 186 1.11 9.74 16.00
#